data_AF-A0A7S3JDX0-F1
#
_entry.id   AF-A0A7S3JDX0-F1
#
_cell.length_a   1.000
_cell.length_b   1.000
_cell.length_c   1.000
_cell.angle_alpha   90.00
_cell.angle_beta   90.00
_cell.angle_gamma   90.00
#
_symmetry.space_group_name_H-M   'P 1'
#
loop_
_entity.id
_entity.type
_entity.pdbx_description
1 polymer ?
#
loop_
_entity_poly.entity_id
_entity_poly.type
_entity_poly.pdbx_seq_one_letter_code
_entity_poly.pdbx_strand_id
1 'polypeptide(L)'
;AAALSVGLAEYLKEKGDHTNGPMTALIPVNLRTQKVRRPEDIKLQNNFIIVLVDFIIGNSLENEVHRISRLLNKAKKSFKPLAIMYIQQLIMRFLPLFLTRPLMDFTASKSTLLFSNVPGFKSHLTVNGC
;
A
#
# COMPACT_ATOMS: atom_id res chain seq x y z
N ALA A 1 2.95 -8.20 5.85
CA ALA A 1 2.02 -7.38 6.66
C ALA A 1 1.78 -7.99 8.04
N ALA A 2 1.29 -9.23 8.17
CA ALA A 2 1.16 -9.87 9.49
C ALA A 2 2.49 -10.10 10.21
N ALA A 3 3.50 -10.63 9.51
CA ALA A 3 4.85 -10.72 10.07
C ALA A 3 5.43 -9.34 10.45
N LEU A 4 5.13 -8.30 9.67
CA LEU A 4 5.52 -6.93 9.99
C LEU A 4 4.83 -6.42 11.27
N SER A 5 3.55 -6.74 11.45
CA SER A 5 2.78 -6.36 12.65
C SER A 5 3.39 -6.97 13.92
N VAL A 6 3.70 -8.26 13.89
CA VAL A 6 4.32 -8.96 15.04
C VAL A 6 5.75 -8.46 15.29
N GLY A 7 6.58 -8.36 14.26
CA GLY A 7 7.95 -7.87 14.41
C GLY A 7 8.01 -6.41 14.89
N LEU A 8 7.06 -5.57 14.47
CA LEU A 8 6.93 -4.21 14.98
C LEU A 8 6.49 -4.19 16.45
N ALA A 9 5.59 -5.09 16.85
CA ALA A 9 5.19 -5.23 18.26
C ALA A 9 6.39 -5.60 19.14
N GLU A 10 7.20 -6.56 18.71
CA GLU A 10 8.42 -6.98 19.39
C GLU A 10 9.42 -5.83 19.50
N TYR A 11 9.66 -5.12 18.39
CA TYR A 11 10.56 -3.98 18.36
C TYR A 11 10.13 -2.85 19.30
N LEU A 12 8.85 -2.46 19.28
CA LEU A 12 8.34 -1.41 20.15
C LEU A 12 8.45 -1.82 21.62
N LYS A 13 8.16 -3.08 21.94
CA LYS A 13 8.31 -3.63 23.28
C LYS A 13 9.76 -3.58 23.75
N GLU A 14 10.72 -3.92 22.90
CA GLU A 14 12.16 -3.80 23.20
C GLU A 14 12.57 -2.35 23.49
N LYS A 15 11.97 -1.39 22.78
CA LYS A 15 12.20 0.05 22.99
C LYS A 15 11.42 0.65 24.17
N GLY A 16 10.61 -0.14 24.87
CA GLY A 16 9.77 0.33 25.97
C GLY A 16 8.58 1.20 25.52
N ASP A 17 8.22 1.14 24.24
CA ASP A 17 7.12 1.90 23.65
C ASP A 17 5.81 1.10 23.64
N HIS A 18 4.68 1.79 23.48
CA HIS A 18 3.36 1.19 23.54
C HIS A 18 2.94 0.56 22.21
N THR A 19 2.47 -0.69 22.27
CA THR A 19 1.91 -1.41 21.11
C THR A 19 0.46 -1.03 20.78
N ASN A 20 -0.15 -0.12 21.56
CA ASN A 20 -1.60 0.14 21.53
C ASN A 20 -1.98 1.47 20.84
N GLY A 21 -1.01 2.16 20.24
CA GLY A 21 -1.25 3.42 19.53
C GLY A 21 -1.90 3.21 18.16
N PRO A 22 -2.74 4.15 17.68
CA PRO A 22 -3.23 4.12 16.31
C PRO A 22 -2.06 4.31 15.34
N MET A 23 -1.76 3.31 14.53
CA MET A 23 -0.79 3.43 13.44
C MET A 23 -1.51 3.55 12.12
N THR A 24 -1.14 4.54 11.31
CA THR A 24 -1.71 4.67 9.96
C THR A 24 -0.69 4.15 8.96
N ALA A 25 -1.05 3.09 8.23
CA ALA A 25 -0.25 2.56 7.14
C ALA A 25 -0.65 3.13 5.79
N LEU A 26 0.34 3.59 5.05
CA LEU A 26 0.25 3.91 3.64
C LEU A 26 0.48 2.63 2.84
N ILE A 27 -0.55 2.20 2.09
CA ILE A 27 -0.51 0.95 1.33
C ILE A 27 -0.81 1.22 -0.15
N PRO A 28 0.16 0.99 -1.05
CA PRO A 28 -0.09 1.00 -2.47
C PRO A 28 -1.01 -0.15 -2.89
N VAL A 29 -2.09 0.18 -3.63
CA VAL A 29 -3.03 -0.79 -4.18
C VAL A 29 -2.96 -0.72 -5.70
N ASN A 30 -2.73 -1.87 -6.34
CA ASN A 30 -2.78 -2.01 -7.78
C ASN A 30 -4.24 -2.11 -8.25
N LEU A 31 -4.65 -1.21 -9.14
CA LEU A 31 -5.98 -1.15 -9.75
C LEU A 31 -6.07 -1.81 -11.13
N ARG A 32 -5.02 -2.51 -11.60
CA ARG A 32 -5.08 -3.26 -12.85
C ARG A 32 -6.21 -4.29 -12.78
N THR A 33 -7.25 -4.05 -13.58
CA THR A 33 -8.40 -4.94 -13.72
C THR A 33 -8.14 -6.09 -14.68
N GLN A 34 -7.19 -5.91 -15.61
CA GLN A 34 -6.85 -6.89 -16.62
C GLN A 34 -5.66 -7.75 -16.16
N LYS A 35 -5.87 -9.07 -16.13
CA LYS A 35 -4.75 -10.03 -16.04
C LYS A 35 -4.02 -10.02 -17.37
N VAL A 36 -2.74 -9.66 -17.34
CA VAL A 36 -1.84 -9.81 -18.49
C VAL A 36 -1.78 -11.30 -18.83
N ARG A 37 -2.22 -11.67 -20.04
CA ARG A 37 -2.18 -13.07 -20.51
C ARG A 37 -0.98 -13.32 -21.40
N ARG A 38 -0.57 -12.32 -22.19
CA ARG A 38 0.62 -12.38 -23.05
C ARG A 38 1.55 -11.19 -22.78
N PRO A 39 2.86 -11.32 -23.02
CA PRO A 39 3.81 -10.22 -22.85
C PRO A 39 3.44 -8.96 -23.64
N GLU A 40 2.89 -9.10 -24.84
CA GLU A 40 2.43 -7.97 -25.65
C GLU A 40 1.27 -7.18 -25.03
N ASP A 41 0.53 -7.75 -24.08
CA ASP A 41 -0.59 -7.09 -23.40
C ASP A 41 -0.09 -6.18 -22.25
N ILE A 42 1.21 -6.16 -21.95
CA ILE A 42 1.80 -5.33 -20.88
C ILE A 42 1.84 -3.87 -21.32
N LYS A 43 0.95 -3.06 -20.76
CA LYS A 43 1.03 -1.59 -20.84
C LYS A 43 1.85 -1.02 -19.68
N LEU A 44 2.82 -0.16 -20.02
CA LEU A 44 3.56 0.66 -19.07
C LEU A 44 2.68 1.82 -18.61
N GLN A 45 2.05 1.63 -17.46
CA GLN A 45 1.14 2.59 -16.85
C GLN A 45 1.25 2.48 -15.33
N ASN A 46 1.18 3.63 -14.66
CA ASN A 46 1.03 3.68 -13.22
C ASN A 46 -0.44 3.51 -12.84
N ASN A 47 -0.80 2.29 -12.43
CA ASN A 47 -2.14 1.93 -11.97
C ASN A 47 -2.16 1.70 -10.46
N PHE A 48 -1.20 2.27 -9.73
CA PHE A 48 -1.19 2.24 -8.28
C PHE A 48 -1.86 3.48 -7.72
N ILE A 49 -2.65 3.26 -6.69
CA ILE A 49 -3.12 4.32 -5.81
C ILE A 49 -2.60 4.06 -4.40
N ILE A 50 -2.66 5.09 -3.59
CA ILE A 50 -2.27 5.02 -2.19
C ILE A 50 -3.54 5.01 -1.33
N VAL A 51 -3.62 4.08 -0.38
CA VAL A 51 -4.70 4.03 0.61
C VAL A 51 -4.09 4.09 2.00
N LEU A 52 -4.64 4.96 2.85
CA LEU A 52 -4.34 4.98 4.27
C LEU A 52 -5.26 3.99 4.99
N VAL A 53 -4.66 3.11 5.79
CA VAL A 53 -5.39 2.13 6.59
C VAL A 53 -4.92 2.17 8.04
N ASP A 54 -5.84 1.94 8.98
CA ASP A 54 -5.49 1.78 10.38
C ASP A 54 -4.77 0.44 10.55
N PHE A 55 -3.46 0.49 10.71
CA PHE A 55 -2.63 -0.67 10.86
C PHE A 55 -2.70 -1.19 12.28
N ILE A 56 -2.82 -2.51 12.38
CA ILE A 56 -3.03 -3.21 13.64
C ILE A 56 -1.70 -3.84 14.04
N ILE A 57 -1.24 -3.51 15.25
CA ILE A 57 -0.11 -4.17 15.90
C ILE A 57 -0.68 -5.32 16.73
N GLY A 58 -0.13 -6.52 16.55
CA GLY A 58 -0.57 -7.70 17.28
C GLY A 58 0.57 -8.61 17.66
N ASN A 59 0.32 -9.44 18.67
CA ASN A 59 1.35 -10.24 19.34
C ASN A 59 1.38 -11.70 18.87
N SER A 60 0.46 -12.11 18.00
CA SER A 60 0.37 -13.48 17.48
C SER A 60 0.21 -13.48 15.97
N LEU A 61 1.12 -14.17 15.28
CA LEU A 61 1.14 -14.25 13.83
C LEU A 61 -0.16 -14.88 13.28
N GLU A 62 -0.64 -15.96 13.90
CA GLU A 62 -1.82 -16.69 13.44
C GLU A 62 -3.07 -15.81 13.41
N ASN A 63 -3.31 -15.07 14.50
CA ASN A 63 -4.44 -14.16 14.60
C ASN A 63 -4.31 -12.97 13.64
N GLU A 64 -3.11 -12.42 13.51
CA GLU A 64 -2.88 -11.22 12.70
C GLU A 64 -2.89 -11.50 11.20
N VAL A 65 -2.56 -12.70 10.73
CA VAL A 65 -2.73 -13.09 9.32
C VAL A 65 -4.18 -12.90 8.88
N HIS A 66 -5.14 -13.41 9.65
CA HIS A 66 -6.55 -13.29 9.31
C HIS A 66 -7.05 -11.85 9.44
N ARG A 67 -6.66 -11.16 10.52
CA ARG A 67 -7.10 -9.80 10.82
C ARG A 67 -6.62 -8.81 9.76
N ILE A 68 -5.34 -8.85 9.43
CA ILE A 68 -4.74 -7.98 8.40
C ILE A 68 -5.24 -8.37 7.01
N SER A 69 -5.41 -9.66 6.71
CA SER A 69 -6.00 -10.08 5.43
C SER A 69 -7.40 -9.50 5.24
N ARG A 70 -8.27 -9.58 6.26
CA ARG A 70 -9.60 -8.96 6.23
C ARG A 70 -9.53 -7.44 6.05
N LEU A 71 -8.63 -6.77 6.77
CA LEU A 71 -8.43 -5.33 6.68
C LEU A 71 -8.00 -4.89 5.27
N LEU A 72 -6.98 -5.54 4.71
CA LEU A 72 -6.49 -5.24 3.36
C LEU A 72 -7.54 -5.58 2.29
N ASN A 73 -8.27 -6.68 2.45
CA ASN A 73 -9.35 -7.03 1.53
C ASN A 73 -10.50 -6.01 1.59
N LYS A 74 -10.86 -5.54 2.79
CA LYS A 74 -11.85 -4.46 2.96
C LYS A 74 -11.36 -3.17 2.30
N ALA A 75 -10.11 -2.79 2.51
CA ALA A 75 -9.52 -1.60 1.87
C ALA A 75 -9.56 -1.71 0.33
N LYS A 76 -9.11 -2.85 -0.22
CA LYS A 76 -9.10 -3.10 -1.67
C LYS A 76 -10.49 -3.18 -2.30
N LYS A 77 -11.44 -3.84 -1.65
CA LYS A 77 -12.82 -4.02 -2.16
C LYS A 77 -13.72 -2.82 -1.88
N SER A 78 -13.31 -1.91 -1.00
CA SER A 78 -14.09 -0.70 -0.76
C SER A 78 -14.15 0.17 -2.03
N PHE A 79 -15.14 1.06 -2.11
CA PHE A 79 -15.21 2.05 -3.18
C PHE A 79 -14.13 3.15 -3.03
N LYS A 80 -13.49 3.25 -1.86
CA LYS A 80 -12.49 4.28 -1.53
C LYS A 80 -11.33 4.33 -2.54
N PRO A 81 -10.69 3.21 -2.91
CA PRO A 81 -9.71 3.16 -3.99
C PRO A 81 -10.12 3.85 -5.29
N LEU A 82 -11.32 3.54 -5.77
CA LEU A 82 -11.82 4.08 -7.03
C LEU A 82 -12.09 5.58 -6.91
N ALA A 83 -12.71 6.00 -5.80
CA ALA A 83 -12.96 7.42 -5.52
C ALA A 83 -11.64 8.22 -5.42
N ILE A 84 -10.64 7.70 -4.70
CA ILE A 84 -9.31 8.32 -4.59
C ILE A 84 -8.66 8.44 -5.96
N MET A 85 -8.76 7.42 -6.81
CA MET A 85 -8.24 7.46 -8.18
C MET A 85 -8.86 8.61 -8.99
N TYR A 86 -10.18 8.74 -8.99
CA TYR A 86 -10.85 9.82 -9.73
C TYR A 86 -10.51 11.20 -9.18
N ILE A 87 -10.50 11.36 -7.85
CA ILE A 87 -10.10 12.60 -7.20
C ILE A 87 -8.65 12.96 -7.57
N GLN A 88 -7.73 12.00 -7.53
CA GLN A 88 -6.34 12.19 -7.89
C GLN A 88 -6.19 12.58 -9.37
N GLN A 89 -6.94 11.95 -10.28
CA GLN A 89 -6.94 12.32 -11.70
C GLN A 89 -7.47 13.74 -11.92
N LEU A 90 -8.52 14.14 -11.21
CA LEU A 90 -9.06 15.50 -11.25
C LEU A 90 -8.02 16.51 -10.72
N ILE A 91 -7.42 16.24 -9.57
CA ILE A 91 -6.36 17.08 -8.99
C ILE A 91 -5.20 17.20 -9.98
N MET A 92 -4.70 16.10 -10.54
CA MET A 92 -3.58 16.15 -11.48
C MET A 92 -3.92 16.86 -12.80
N ARG A 93 -5.20 16.84 -13.23
CA ARG A 93 -5.64 17.49 -14.47
C ARG A 93 -5.88 18.98 -14.30
N PHE A 94 -6.33 19.41 -13.12
CA PHE A 94 -6.79 20.78 -12.89
C PHE A 94 -5.90 21.59 -11.95
N LEU A 95 -5.10 20.97 -11.08
CA LEU A 95 -4.20 21.68 -10.18
C LEU A 95 -2.76 21.74 -10.72
N PRO A 96 -2.13 22.91 -10.72
CA PRO A 96 -0.72 23.04 -11.05
C PRO A 96 0.18 22.34 -10.01
N LEU A 97 1.36 21.91 -10.47
CA LEU A 97 2.28 21.05 -9.71
C LEU A 97 2.70 21.64 -8.34
N PHE A 98 2.80 22.96 -8.23
CA PHE A 98 3.19 23.62 -6.99
C PHE A 98 2.12 23.52 -5.89
N LEU A 99 0.86 23.24 -6.23
CA LEU A 99 -0.24 22.99 -5.27
C LEU A 99 -0.40 21.50 -4.95
N THR A 100 -0.09 20.62 -5.90
CA THR A 100 -0.24 19.17 -5.69
C THR A 100 0.82 18.61 -4.76
N ARG A 101 2.05 19.12 -4.81
CA ARG A 101 3.16 18.68 -3.94
C ARG A 101 2.86 18.85 -2.45
N PRO A 102 2.51 20.06 -1.94
CA PRO A 102 2.19 20.23 -0.52
C PRO A 102 1.03 19.36 -0.05
N LEU A 103 0.03 19.13 -0.91
CA LEU A 103 -1.11 18.28 -0.59
C LEU A 103 -0.70 16.81 -0.43
N MET A 104 0.20 16.33 -1.29
CA MET A 104 0.77 14.98 -1.19
C MET A 104 1.62 14.85 0.07
N ASP A 105 2.46 15.85 0.36
CA ASP A 105 3.32 15.87 1.55
C ASP A 105 2.50 15.89 2.84
N PHE A 106 1.43 16.71 2.88
CA PHE A 106 0.50 16.72 3.98
C PHE A 106 -0.16 15.35 4.19
N THR A 107 -0.59 14.70 3.11
CA THR A 107 -1.20 13.37 3.18
C THR A 107 -0.19 12.31 3.65
N ALA A 108 1.02 12.35 3.14
CA ALA A 108 2.11 11.46 3.54
C ALA A 108 2.47 11.64 5.04
N SER A 109 2.46 12.87 5.54
CA SER A 109 2.73 13.19 6.95
C SER A 109 1.71 12.59 7.94
N LYS A 110 0.53 12.15 7.45
CA LYS A 110 -0.48 11.47 8.27
C LYS A 110 -0.25 9.96 8.39
N SER A 111 0.78 9.41 7.74
CA SER A 111 1.11 8.00 7.85
C SER A 111 2.28 7.77 8.82
N THR A 112 2.16 6.72 9.63
CA THR A 112 3.21 6.25 10.54
C THR A 112 4.15 5.27 9.84
N LEU A 113 3.64 4.52 8.87
CA LEU A 113 4.41 3.52 8.15
C LEU A 113 3.99 3.40 6.69
N LEU A 114 4.95 3.07 5.84
CA LEU A 114 4.74 2.69 4.45
C LEU A 114 4.92 1.18 4.31
N PHE A 115 3.89 0.47 3.85
CA PHE A 115 3.99 -0.95 3.53
C PHE A 115 3.70 -1.18 2.04
N SER A 116 4.76 -1.47 1.28
CA SER A 116 4.68 -1.81 -0.14
C SER A 116 5.08 -3.28 -0.35
N ASN A 117 4.29 -4.00 -1.14
CA ASN A 117 4.62 -5.35 -1.59
C ASN A 117 4.46 -5.42 -3.11
N VAL A 118 5.55 -5.17 -3.82
CA VAL A 118 5.61 -5.25 -5.28
C VAL A 118 6.08 -6.65 -5.67
N PRO A 119 5.25 -7.47 -6.32
CA PRO A 119 5.67 -8.79 -6.75
C PRO A 119 6.75 -8.68 -7.82
N GLY A 120 7.80 -9.48 -7.68
CA GLY A 120 8.83 -9.63 -8.70
C GLY A 120 8.36 -10.38 -9.94
N PHE A 121 9.25 -10.50 -10.91
CA PHE A 121 9.02 -11.32 -12.10
C PHE A 121 8.95 -12.80 -11.71
N LYS A 122 8.00 -13.54 -12.34
CA LYS A 122 7.81 -14.98 -12.09
C LYS A 122 8.71 -15.86 -12.95
N SER A 123 9.19 -15.33 -14.07
CA SER A 123 10.11 -16.00 -14.99
C SER A 123 11.52 -15.46 -14.79
N HIS A 124 12.52 -16.28 -15.14
CA HIS A 124 13.89 -15.80 -15.24
C HIS A 124 13.94 -14.64 -16.24
N LEU A 125 14.58 -13.57 -15.81
CA LEU A 125 14.96 -12.47 -16.66
C LEU A 125 16.44 -12.63 -16.99
N THR A 126 16.77 -12.59 -18.26
CA THR A 126 18.14 -12.53 -18.75
C THR A 126 18.39 -11.14 -19.32
N VAL A 127 19.62 -10.66 -19.17
CA VAL A 127 20.07 -9.41 -19.81
C VAL A 127 21.04 -9.82 -20.90
N ASN A 128 20.74 -9.45 -22.15
CA ASN A 128 21.46 -9.91 -23.35
C ASN A 128 21.40 -11.43 -23.61
N GLY A 129 20.41 -12.13 -23.07
CA GLY A 129 20.28 -13.58 -23.26
C GLY A 129 21.20 -14.43 -22.37
N CYS A 130 21.94 -13.79 -21.46
CA CYS A 130 22.75 -14.42 -20.42
C CYS A 130 22.06 -14.33 -19.05
#